data_AF-A0A2P6RQK0-F1
#
_entry.id   AF-A0A2P6RQK0-F1
#
_cell.length_a   1.000
_cell.length_b   1.000
_cell.length_c   1.000
_cell.angle_alpha   90.00
_cell.angle_beta   90.00
_cell.angle_gamma   90.00
#
_symmetry.space_group_name_H-M   'P 1'
#
loop_
_entity.id
_entity.type
_entity.pdbx_description
1 polymer ?
#
loop_
_entity_poly.entity_id
_entity_poly.type
_entity_poly.pdbx_seq_one_letter_code
_entity_poly.pdbx_strand_id
1 'polypeptide(L)'
;MDIDPEWKMIRPDLGRIEKWVLRKAFDDDQKPYLPKHILYKQKEQFSDGVGYSWIDGLKDHANKQVTDSMLMNASFVYPENTPTTKEGYYYRIIFEKYFPKNAARSTVPGGTSVACSTAKAVEWDAEWFKNPDPSGRAALGIHAAAYEESKDVKTGSLESDSPQKLVKGVAEKVAVVV
;
A
#
# COMPACT_ATOMS: atom_id res chain seq x y z
N MET A 1 -21.62 -23.42 -4.44
CA MET A 1 -21.31 -21.95 -4.45
C MET A 1 -22.50 -21.19 -5.01
N ASP A 2 -23.71 -21.71 -4.79
CA ASP A 2 -24.80 -21.65 -5.78
C ASP A 2 -25.85 -20.59 -5.44
N ILE A 3 -25.58 -19.80 -4.40
CA ILE A 3 -26.31 -18.58 -4.10
C ILE A 3 -26.07 -17.60 -5.24
N ASP A 4 -27.18 -17.05 -5.74
CA ASP A 4 -27.18 -16.00 -6.76
C ASP A 4 -26.20 -14.87 -6.39
N PRO A 5 -25.21 -14.56 -7.26
CA PRO A 5 -24.22 -13.51 -7.03
C PRO A 5 -24.80 -12.15 -6.65
N GLU A 6 -26.03 -11.81 -7.07
CA GLU A 6 -26.69 -10.55 -6.71
C GLU A 6 -26.79 -10.35 -5.18
N TRP A 7 -26.90 -11.43 -4.41
CA TRP A 7 -26.92 -11.38 -2.95
C TRP A 7 -25.55 -11.20 -2.30
N LYS A 8 -24.47 -11.39 -3.08
CA LYS A 8 -23.08 -11.20 -2.63
C LYS A 8 -22.58 -9.78 -2.95
N MET A 9 -23.24 -9.08 -3.86
CA MET A 9 -22.90 -7.71 -4.25
C MET A 9 -23.16 -6.72 -3.10
N ILE A 10 -22.24 -5.77 -2.96
CA ILE A 10 -22.38 -4.64 -2.04
C ILE A 10 -23.35 -3.64 -2.68
N ARG A 11 -24.40 -3.27 -1.96
CA ARG A 11 -25.49 -2.39 -2.43
C ARG A 11 -25.83 -1.38 -1.34
N PRO A 12 -25.07 -0.27 -1.23
CA PRO A 12 -25.29 0.75 -0.22
C PRO A 12 -26.69 1.38 -0.29
N ASP A 13 -27.25 1.48 -1.50
CA ASP A 13 -28.62 1.92 -1.78
C ASP A 13 -29.69 1.06 -1.07
N LEU A 14 -29.37 -0.22 -0.82
CA LEU A 14 -30.22 -1.17 -0.11
C LEU A 14 -29.72 -1.47 1.31
N GLY A 15 -28.72 -0.73 1.81
CA GLY A 15 -28.07 -0.98 3.09
C GLY A 15 -27.28 -2.30 3.15
N ARG A 16 -26.87 -2.86 2.01
CA ARG A 16 -26.08 -4.10 1.96
C ARG A 16 -24.59 -3.82 1.98
N ILE A 17 -23.94 -4.22 3.07
CA ILE A 17 -22.48 -4.18 3.24
C ILE A 17 -21.80 -5.47 2.77
N GLU A 18 -20.48 -5.55 2.83
CA GLU A 18 -19.75 -6.76 2.47
C GLU A 18 -20.21 -7.98 3.28
N LYS A 19 -20.38 -9.11 2.59
CA LYS A 19 -20.90 -10.36 3.15
C LYS A 19 -22.31 -10.21 3.78
N TRP A 20 -23.12 -9.26 3.30
CA TRP A 20 -24.47 -9.00 3.84
C TRP A 20 -25.34 -10.27 3.96
N VAL A 21 -25.38 -11.12 2.93
CA VAL A 21 -26.18 -12.36 2.96
C VAL A 21 -25.79 -13.28 4.12
N LEU A 22 -24.49 -13.36 4.43
CA LEU A 22 -23.99 -14.11 5.58
C LEU A 22 -24.42 -13.43 6.88
N ARG A 23 -24.27 -12.10 6.99
CA ARG A 23 -24.65 -11.35 8.20
C ARG A 23 -26.15 -11.49 8.49
N LYS A 24 -27.01 -11.37 7.47
CA LYS A 24 -28.46 -11.55 7.60
C LYS A 24 -28.87 -12.95 8.05
N ALA A 25 -28.15 -13.98 7.63
CA ALA A 25 -28.46 -15.35 8.04
C ALA A 25 -28.27 -15.58 9.56
N PHE A 26 -27.47 -14.75 10.23
CA PHE A 26 -27.23 -14.80 11.68
C PHE A 26 -27.87 -13.63 12.43
N ASP A 27 -28.72 -12.85 11.76
CA ASP A 27 -29.38 -11.67 12.31
C ASP A 27 -30.71 -12.04 12.99
N ASP A 28 -30.61 -12.66 14.17
CA ASP A 28 -31.76 -13.08 14.99
C ASP A 28 -32.03 -12.05 16.09
N ASP A 29 -33.26 -11.51 16.14
CA ASP A 29 -33.69 -10.51 17.13
C ASP A 29 -34.10 -11.11 18.47
N GLN A 30 -34.56 -12.37 18.49
CA GLN A 30 -35.00 -13.03 19.72
C GLN A 30 -33.85 -13.72 20.45
N LYS A 31 -32.93 -14.31 19.68
CA LYS A 31 -31.74 -14.97 20.21
C LYS A 31 -30.49 -14.56 19.41
N PRO A 32 -29.96 -13.35 19.64
CA PRO A 32 -28.81 -12.85 18.89
C PRO A 32 -27.57 -13.74 19.04
N TYR A 33 -26.96 -14.13 17.91
CA TYR A 33 -25.69 -14.87 17.91
C TYR A 33 -24.50 -13.95 18.24
N LEU A 34 -24.57 -12.69 17.81
CA LEU A 34 -23.56 -11.67 18.02
C LEU A 34 -24.25 -10.33 18.32
N PRO A 35 -23.62 -9.43 19.10
CA PRO A 35 -24.09 -8.06 19.23
C PRO A 35 -24.19 -7.39 17.85
N LYS A 36 -25.24 -6.59 17.62
CA LYS A 36 -25.49 -5.95 16.31
C LYS A 36 -24.28 -5.16 15.79
N HIS A 37 -23.59 -4.44 16.67
CA HIS A 37 -22.40 -3.67 16.30
C HIS A 37 -21.21 -4.55 15.85
N ILE A 38 -21.13 -5.81 16.27
CA ILE A 38 -20.13 -6.79 15.78
C ILE A 38 -20.64 -7.44 14.49
N LEU A 39 -21.91 -7.86 14.46
CA LEU A 39 -22.51 -8.52 13.29
C LEU A 39 -22.50 -7.63 12.05
N TYR A 40 -22.59 -6.32 12.23
CA TYR A 40 -22.54 -5.32 11.15
C TYR A 40 -21.27 -4.46 11.17
N LYS A 41 -20.23 -4.88 11.91
CA LYS A 41 -18.92 -4.21 11.85
C LYS A 41 -18.38 -4.29 10.42
N GLN A 42 -17.98 -3.14 9.86
CA GLN A 42 -17.31 -3.05 8.58
C GLN A 42 -16.04 -3.91 8.60
N LYS A 43 -15.81 -4.68 7.54
CA LYS A 43 -14.56 -5.42 7.35
C LYS A 43 -13.41 -4.43 7.26
N GLU A 44 -12.43 -4.60 8.14
CA GLU A 44 -11.14 -3.92 8.07
C GLU A 44 -10.13 -4.71 7.25
N GLN A 45 -9.22 -4.05 6.54
CA GLN A 45 -8.12 -4.74 5.86
C GLN A 45 -7.23 -5.46 6.88
N PHE A 46 -6.66 -6.62 6.53
CA PHE A 46 -5.92 -7.45 7.50
C PHE A 46 -4.73 -6.73 8.15
N SER A 47 -3.98 -5.94 7.38
CA SER A 47 -2.86 -5.14 7.91
C SER A 47 -3.29 -4.17 8.99
N ASP A 48 -4.46 -3.56 8.80
CA ASP A 48 -4.96 -2.48 9.65
C ASP A 48 -5.71 -3.05 10.86
N GLY A 49 -6.37 -4.20 10.67
CA GLY A 49 -6.99 -4.95 11.77
C GLY A 49 -6.00 -5.55 12.77
N VAL A 50 -4.74 -5.78 12.40
CA VAL A 50 -3.67 -6.20 13.33
C VAL A 50 -3.10 -5.01 14.09
N GLY A 51 -2.95 -3.88 13.43
CA GLY A 51 -2.46 -2.65 14.02
C GLY A 51 -1.76 -1.77 12.99
N TYR A 52 -2.12 -0.49 13.00
CA TYR A 52 -1.62 0.49 12.04
C TYR A 52 -0.09 0.66 12.03
N SER A 53 0.61 0.43 13.15
CA SER A 53 2.08 0.50 13.21
C SER A 53 2.80 -0.76 12.75
N TRP A 54 2.09 -1.88 12.50
CA TRP A 54 2.73 -3.17 12.22
C TRP A 54 3.50 -3.17 10.90
N ILE A 55 2.87 -2.68 9.82
CA ILE A 55 3.52 -2.57 8.50
C ILE A 55 4.68 -1.59 8.54
N ASP A 56 4.55 -0.47 9.28
CA ASP A 56 5.62 0.52 9.39
C ASP A 56 6.83 -0.10 10.10
N GLY A 57 6.60 -0.89 11.14
CA GLY A 57 7.65 -1.67 11.81
C GLY A 57 8.36 -2.66 10.88
N LEU A 58 7.61 -3.34 9.99
CA LEU A 58 8.21 -4.25 8.99
C LEU A 58 9.07 -3.51 7.96
N LYS A 59 8.58 -2.37 7.46
CA LYS A 59 9.32 -1.50 6.54
C LYS A 59 10.60 -0.98 7.20
N ASP A 60 10.51 -0.49 8.43
CA ASP A 60 11.65 0.01 9.20
C ASP A 60 12.70 -1.08 9.47
N HIS A 61 12.24 -2.28 9.80
CA HIS A 61 13.13 -3.43 9.97
C HIS A 61 13.84 -3.76 8.66
N ALA A 62 13.11 -3.88 7.55
CA ALA A 62 13.70 -4.16 6.25
C ALA A 62 14.68 -3.06 5.79
N ASN A 63 14.38 -1.79 6.07
CA ASN A 63 15.25 -0.65 5.78
C ASN A 63 16.61 -0.73 6.50
N LYS A 64 16.66 -1.37 7.68
CA LYS A 64 17.91 -1.62 8.41
C LYS A 64 18.71 -2.81 7.85
N GLN A 65 18.05 -3.74 7.15
CA GLN A 65 18.67 -4.97 6.66
C GLN A 65 19.08 -4.89 5.19
N VAL A 66 18.41 -4.05 4.39
CA VAL A 66 18.65 -3.92 2.95
C VAL A 66 19.08 -2.49 2.62
N THR A 67 20.29 -2.36 2.07
CA THR A 67 20.83 -1.07 1.64
C THR A 67 20.27 -0.65 0.27
N ASP A 68 20.38 0.63 -0.06
CA ASP A 68 19.97 1.13 -1.39
C ASP A 68 20.78 0.48 -2.51
N SER A 69 22.08 0.25 -2.29
CA SER A 69 22.94 -0.45 -3.25
C SER A 69 22.48 -1.89 -3.51
N MET A 70 22.04 -2.62 -2.48
CA MET A 70 21.47 -3.96 -2.66
C MET A 70 20.23 -3.93 -3.55
N LEU A 71 19.32 -2.98 -3.31
CA LEU A 71 18.10 -2.84 -4.10
C LEU A 71 18.39 -2.40 -5.54
N MET A 72 19.32 -1.47 -5.75
CA MET A 72 19.75 -1.04 -7.09
C MET A 72 20.31 -2.19 -7.92
N ASN A 73 21.00 -3.13 -7.28
CA ASN A 73 21.57 -4.31 -7.94
C ASN A 73 20.64 -5.53 -7.92
N ALA A 74 19.38 -5.39 -7.49
CA ALA A 74 18.46 -6.50 -7.29
C ALA A 74 18.23 -7.33 -8.55
N SER A 75 18.17 -6.71 -9.73
CA SER A 75 17.95 -7.41 -11.01
C SER A 75 19.10 -8.34 -11.39
N PHE A 76 20.33 -8.04 -10.96
CA PHE A 76 21.49 -8.90 -11.19
C PHE A 76 21.52 -10.09 -10.24
N VAL A 77 21.11 -9.89 -8.99
CA VAL A 77 21.10 -10.93 -7.96
C VAL A 77 19.88 -11.83 -8.10
N TYR A 78 18.73 -11.25 -8.40
CA TYR A 78 17.42 -11.90 -8.49
C TYR A 78 16.73 -11.52 -9.81
N PRO A 79 17.16 -12.09 -10.95
CA PRO A 79 16.60 -11.74 -12.27
C PRO A 79 15.13 -12.16 -12.43
N GLU A 80 14.72 -13.23 -11.73
CA GLU A 80 13.33 -13.69 -11.69
C GLU A 80 12.62 -13.07 -10.49
N ASN A 81 11.43 -12.49 -10.71
CA ASN A 81 10.64 -11.82 -9.68
C ASN A 81 11.47 -10.82 -8.86
N THR A 82 12.16 -9.93 -9.56
CA THR A 82 13.05 -8.93 -8.97
C THR A 82 12.31 -8.11 -7.91
N PRO A 83 12.80 -8.08 -6.66
CA PRO A 83 12.21 -7.24 -5.63
C PRO A 83 12.30 -5.76 -5.99
N THR A 84 11.19 -5.04 -5.88
CA THR A 84 11.10 -3.58 -6.16
C THR A 84 11.17 -2.72 -4.90
N THR A 85 11.07 -3.34 -3.72
CA THR A 85 11.14 -2.67 -2.41
C THR A 85 12.16 -3.37 -1.51
N LYS A 86 12.69 -2.64 -0.52
CA LYS A 86 13.60 -3.20 0.50
C LYS A 86 12.95 -4.31 1.32
N GLU A 87 11.66 -4.17 1.63
CA GLU A 87 10.87 -5.20 2.31
C GLU A 87 10.77 -6.48 1.48
N GLY A 88 10.40 -6.37 0.20
CA GLY A 88 10.37 -7.51 -0.71
C GLY A 88 11.74 -8.16 -0.88
N TYR A 89 12.81 -7.35 -0.94
CA TYR A 89 14.18 -7.85 -1.02
C TYR A 89 14.56 -8.63 0.24
N TYR A 90 14.21 -8.11 1.42
CA TYR A 90 14.47 -8.79 2.69
C TYR A 90 13.76 -10.16 2.76
N TYR A 91 12.50 -10.23 2.34
CA TYR A 91 11.79 -11.51 2.22
C TYR A 91 12.44 -12.45 1.21
N ARG A 92 12.93 -11.91 0.09
CA ARG A 92 13.65 -12.70 -0.91
C ARG A 92 14.95 -13.30 -0.36
N ILE A 93 15.72 -12.56 0.44
CA ILE A 93 16.91 -13.07 1.14
C ILE A 93 16.52 -14.27 2.03
N ILE A 94 15.46 -14.12 2.83
CA ILE A 94 14.98 -15.18 3.72
C ILE A 94 14.53 -16.40 2.91
N PHE A 95 13.76 -16.18 1.84
CA PHE A 95 13.28 -17.24 0.98
C PHE A 95 14.43 -18.04 0.37
N GLU A 96 15.40 -17.38 -0.27
CA GLU A 96 16.54 -18.04 -0.92
C GLU A 96 17.45 -18.76 0.09
N LYS A 97 17.54 -18.26 1.33
CA LYS A 97 18.27 -18.93 2.42
C LYS A 97 17.70 -20.32 2.71
N TYR A 98 16.38 -20.49 2.67
CA TYR A 98 15.73 -21.76 2.97
C TYR A 98 15.40 -22.58 1.71
N PHE A 99 15.20 -21.93 0.57
CA PHE A 99 14.72 -22.53 -0.68
C PHE A 99 15.56 -22.11 -1.90
N PRO A 100 16.84 -22.51 -2.01
CA PRO A 100 17.76 -22.01 -3.04
C PRO A 100 17.49 -22.54 -4.46
N LYS A 101 16.56 -23.50 -4.61
CA LYS A 101 16.30 -24.20 -5.87
C LYS A 101 15.32 -23.43 -6.75
N ASN A 102 15.58 -23.40 -8.07
CA ASN A 102 14.70 -22.76 -9.06
C ASN A 102 13.24 -23.23 -8.95
N ALA A 103 13.02 -24.53 -8.71
CA ALA A 103 11.67 -25.09 -8.59
C ALA A 103 10.82 -24.41 -7.51
N ALA A 104 11.43 -24.01 -6.38
CA ALA A 104 10.72 -23.29 -5.33
C ALA A 104 10.39 -21.85 -5.77
N ARG A 105 11.32 -21.17 -6.46
CA ARG A 105 11.08 -19.82 -6.98
C ARG A 105 9.91 -19.79 -7.95
N SER A 106 9.80 -20.79 -8.82
CA SER A 106 8.70 -20.89 -9.80
C SER A 106 7.32 -21.11 -9.16
N THR A 107 7.24 -21.51 -7.90
CA THR A 107 5.96 -21.61 -7.17
C THR A 107 5.46 -20.27 -6.63
N VAL A 108 6.31 -19.25 -6.57
CA VAL A 108 5.94 -17.91 -6.11
C VAL A 108 5.45 -17.10 -7.31
N PRO A 109 4.15 -16.75 -7.39
CA PRO A 109 3.62 -15.96 -8.49
C PRO A 109 4.25 -14.56 -8.47
N GLY A 110 4.72 -14.11 -9.64
CA GLY A 110 5.26 -12.77 -9.84
C GLY A 110 4.25 -11.78 -10.40
N GLY A 111 4.66 -10.52 -10.48
CA GLY A 111 3.90 -9.43 -11.09
C GLY A 111 3.25 -8.48 -10.08
N THR A 112 2.59 -7.44 -10.60
CA THR A 112 1.89 -6.45 -9.78
C THR A 112 0.73 -7.10 -9.05
N SER A 113 0.59 -6.81 -7.76
CA SER A 113 -0.50 -7.32 -6.93
C SER A 113 -0.89 -6.28 -5.89
N VAL A 114 -2.15 -6.31 -5.49
CA VAL A 114 -2.70 -5.57 -4.35
C VAL A 114 -3.27 -6.59 -3.37
N ALA A 115 -2.71 -6.64 -2.16
CA ALA A 115 -3.06 -7.61 -1.13
C ALA A 115 -3.03 -9.07 -1.63
N CYS A 116 -4.09 -9.83 -1.39
CA CYS A 116 -4.21 -11.24 -1.77
C CYS A 116 -4.77 -11.43 -3.21
N SER A 117 -4.70 -10.40 -4.05
CA SER A 117 -5.32 -10.42 -5.38
C SER A 117 -4.33 -10.77 -6.48
N THR A 118 -4.85 -11.03 -7.68
CA THR A 118 -4.01 -11.20 -8.88
C THR A 118 -3.77 -9.85 -9.55
N ALA A 119 -2.82 -9.79 -10.48
CA ALA A 119 -2.61 -8.62 -11.34
C ALA A 119 -3.90 -8.14 -12.03
N LYS A 120 -4.83 -9.05 -12.31
CA LYS A 120 -6.11 -8.73 -12.93
C LYS A 120 -6.99 -7.83 -12.08
N ALA A 121 -6.90 -7.93 -10.74
CA ALA A 121 -7.66 -7.08 -9.84
C ALA A 121 -7.21 -5.61 -9.90
N VAL A 122 -5.93 -5.38 -10.19
CA VAL A 122 -5.38 -4.02 -10.39
C VAL A 122 -5.98 -3.36 -11.63
N GLU A 123 -6.42 -4.14 -12.62
CA GLU A 123 -7.07 -3.63 -13.83
C GLU A 123 -8.55 -3.27 -13.63
N TRP A 124 -9.18 -3.71 -12.54
CA TRP A 124 -10.60 -3.49 -12.30
C TRP A 124 -10.91 -2.13 -11.70
N ASP A 125 -9.90 -1.49 -11.08
CA ASP A 125 -10.03 -0.20 -10.43
C ASP A 125 -8.84 0.71 -10.79
N ALA A 126 -9.14 1.86 -11.39
CA ALA A 126 -8.13 2.83 -11.81
C ALA A 126 -7.36 3.45 -10.62
N GLU A 127 -7.94 3.46 -9.42
CA GLU A 127 -7.25 3.93 -8.20
C GLU A 127 -6.22 2.90 -7.74
N TRP A 128 -6.52 1.60 -7.84
CA TRP A 128 -5.60 0.53 -7.48
C TRP A 128 -4.40 0.46 -8.42
N PHE A 129 -4.60 0.78 -9.71
CA PHE A 129 -3.50 0.92 -10.65
C PHE A 129 -2.49 2.00 -10.25
N LYS A 130 -2.97 3.12 -9.70
CA LYS A 130 -2.11 4.26 -9.33
C LYS A 130 -1.37 4.05 -8.00
N ASN A 131 -1.82 3.12 -7.17
CA ASN A 131 -1.22 2.85 -5.87
C ASN A 131 -1.15 1.34 -5.57
N PRO A 132 -0.23 0.59 -6.22
CA PRO A 132 -0.10 -0.85 -6.03
C PRO A 132 0.65 -1.18 -4.74
N ASP A 133 0.16 -0.72 -3.58
CA ASP A 133 0.69 -1.12 -2.27
C ASP A 133 0.30 -2.58 -1.99
N PRO A 134 1.26 -3.52 -1.89
CA PRO A 134 0.97 -4.92 -1.64
C PRO A 134 0.27 -5.17 -0.30
N SER A 135 0.34 -4.25 0.66
CA SER A 135 -0.39 -4.35 1.94
C SER A 135 -1.90 -4.14 1.77
N GLY A 136 -2.33 -3.51 0.68
CA GLY A 136 -3.73 -3.13 0.44
C GLY A 136 -4.18 -1.88 1.21
N ARG A 137 -3.26 -1.18 1.89
CA ARG A 137 -3.52 0.15 2.50
C ARG A 137 -3.87 1.23 1.47
N ALA A 138 -3.65 0.95 0.20
CA ALA A 138 -3.98 1.83 -0.91
C ALA A 138 -5.48 2.14 -1.06
N ALA A 139 -6.38 1.38 -0.42
CA ALA A 139 -7.83 1.60 -0.42
C ALA A 139 -8.23 2.77 0.52
N LEU A 140 -7.70 3.96 0.25
CA LEU A 140 -8.03 5.18 0.98
C LEU A 140 -9.53 5.52 0.79
N GLY A 141 -10.19 5.94 1.87
CA GLY A 141 -11.61 6.34 1.83
C GLY A 141 -12.63 5.20 1.86
N ILE A 142 -12.22 3.94 1.87
CA ILE A 142 -13.13 2.78 1.98
C ILE A 142 -13.56 2.50 3.42
N HIS A 143 -12.63 2.62 4.38
CA HIS A 143 -12.90 2.34 5.78
C HIS A 143 -13.46 3.59 6.49
N ALA A 144 -14.61 3.45 7.15
CA ALA A 144 -15.24 4.55 7.87
C ALA A 144 -14.45 4.99 9.11
N ALA A 145 -13.60 4.10 9.65
CA ALA A 145 -12.67 4.37 10.75
C ALA A 145 -11.21 4.43 10.27
N ALA A 146 -10.99 4.75 8.99
CA ALA A 146 -9.67 4.97 8.44
C ALA A 146 -8.94 6.11 9.16
N TYR A 147 -7.64 6.23 8.90
CA TYR A 147 -6.85 7.38 9.33
C TYR A 147 -7.53 8.69 8.93
N GLU A 148 -7.67 9.61 9.88
CA GLU A 148 -7.83 11.03 9.57
C GLU A 148 -6.59 11.47 8.78
N GLU A 149 -6.75 12.21 7.67
CA GLU A 149 -5.61 12.80 6.98
C GLU A 149 -4.81 13.64 7.97
N SER A 150 -3.62 13.17 8.34
CA SER A 150 -2.66 14.01 9.04
C SER A 150 -2.22 15.10 8.06
N LYS A 151 -2.82 16.28 8.16
CA LYS A 151 -2.37 17.52 7.49
C LYS A 151 -1.06 18.04 8.12
N ASP A 152 -0.03 17.21 8.19
CA ASP A 152 1.27 17.60 8.72
C ASP A 152 2.40 17.00 7.89
N VAL A 153 2.69 17.66 6.77
CA VAL A 153 4.07 17.75 6.28
C VAL A 153 4.41 19.23 6.14
N LYS A 154 5.20 19.67 7.11
CA LYS A 154 5.93 20.94 7.12
C LYS A 154 6.53 21.20 5.73
N THR A 155 6.19 22.33 5.13
CA THR A 155 7.08 23.05 4.21
C THR A 155 8.34 23.42 4.97
N GLY A 156 9.28 22.48 5.04
CA GLY A 156 10.67 22.77 5.35
C GLY A 156 11.22 23.59 4.20
N SER A 157 11.22 24.90 4.37
CA SER A 157 11.98 25.83 3.55
C SER A 157 13.44 25.36 3.51
N LEU A 158 13.91 25.02 2.31
CA LEU A 158 15.31 24.89 2.00
C LEU A 158 15.97 26.27 2.25
N GLU A 159 16.56 26.45 3.41
CA GLU A 159 17.54 27.51 3.63
C GLU A 159 18.82 27.09 2.90
N SER A 160 18.99 27.60 1.68
CA SER A 160 20.27 27.58 0.98
C SER A 160 21.20 28.58 1.64
N ASP A 161 22.22 28.04 2.29
CA ASP A 161 23.40 28.75 2.79
C ASP A 161 23.99 29.62 1.65
N SER A 162 24.07 30.94 1.86
CA SER A 162 24.67 31.88 0.90
C SER A 162 25.83 32.62 1.56
N PRO A 163 27.04 32.59 0.98
CA PRO A 163 28.18 33.31 1.52
C PRO A 163 28.11 34.81 1.19
N GLN A 164 28.21 35.60 2.27
CA GLN A 164 28.87 36.91 2.44
C GLN A 164 28.89 37.93 1.28
N LYS A 165 28.21 39.05 1.58
CA LYS A 165 28.43 40.45 1.14
C LYS A 165 29.69 40.73 0.30
N LEU A 166 29.47 41.32 -0.88
CA LEU A 166 30.28 42.46 -1.35
C LEU A 166 29.43 43.45 -2.15
N VAL A 167 29.66 44.73 -1.83
CA VAL A 167 28.89 45.90 -2.23
C VAL A 167 29.49 46.52 -3.50
N LYS A 168 28.67 46.89 -4.49
CA LYS A 168 28.59 48.22 -5.15
C LYS A 168 27.94 48.09 -6.53
N GLY A 169 26.91 48.91 -6.77
CA GLY A 169 26.23 49.00 -8.06
C GLY A 169 27.00 49.81 -9.10
N VAL A 170 26.52 49.73 -10.34
CA VAL A 170 26.30 50.85 -11.28
C VAL A 170 25.45 50.33 -12.45
N ALA A 171 24.40 51.11 -12.72
CA ALA A 171 23.54 51.26 -13.89
C ALA A 171 23.73 50.39 -15.15
N GLU A 172 22.59 49.90 -15.64
CA GLU A 172 22.30 49.60 -17.05
C GLU A 172 22.73 50.75 -17.98
N LYS A 173 23.45 50.41 -19.06
CA LYS A 173 23.20 50.94 -20.40
C LYS A 173 23.47 49.86 -21.43
N VAL A 174 22.40 49.35 -22.02
CA VAL A 174 22.44 48.67 -23.32
C VAL A 174 22.61 49.75 -24.38
N ALA A 175 23.68 49.65 -25.16
CA ALA A 175 23.85 50.37 -26.41
C ALA A 175 24.33 49.40 -27.49
N VAL A 176 23.62 49.49 -28.61
CA VAL A 176 23.69 48.70 -29.83
C VAL A 176 24.99 48.99 -30.62
N VAL A 177 25.38 48.06 -31.50
CA VAL A 177 25.85 48.26 -32.91
C VAL A 177 27.20 47.56 -33.23
N VAL A 178 27.13 46.78 -34.32
CA VAL A 178 28.11 46.03 -35.15
C VAL A 178 28.56 44.66 -34.66
#